data_AF-A0A2G8RRT2-F1
#
_entry.id   AF-A0A2G8RRT2-F1
#
_cell.length_a   1.000
_cell.length_b   1.000
_cell.length_c   1.000
_cell.angle_alpha   90.00
_cell.angle_beta   90.00
_cell.angle_gamma   90.00
#
_symmetry.space_group_name_H-M   'P 1'
#
loop_
_entity.id
_entity.type
_entity.pdbx_description
1 polymer ?
#
loop_
_entity_poly.entity_id
_entity_poly.type
_entity_poly.pdbx_seq_one_letter_code
_entity_poly.pdbx_strand_id
1 'polypeptide(L)'
;MPPVSTEAAVNTLYQAFTIMEADSNGLMEMWTAELLGVAAEVYGARTQRLDRGPEQELCAARRQAAHEIASLSACCGAFDTCREGDAYDLDAVWQLLGMTSWVIEFVEKLFKECIFVGERPEPIPSTPGLASSVGKSLDSPIFLHLVHPYALTRLKTSVEHVKRFHDHVSKLPAKGEVSHIAKDVLLDTTEGIGIDLQHVGTLLAEIVQETKGSDVQDLRRSLASCCPVPALKPQIRKAVDKVLRSKAIDRARLFIKPTELSDGVARLALSESSVSRQAGPGSQKDKNTDVVKKGTLVRHGNQQQPSVCVRCGGRSDVPAERKMGMESALGRWQIWEKSWQLRCVCGGSWVESKTPPSFASV
;
A
#
# COMPACT_ATOMS: atom_id res chain seq x y z
N MET A 1 11.29 -25.99 17.30
CA MET A 1 12.37 -24.98 17.29
C MET A 1 11.94 -23.81 18.17
N PRO A 2 12.80 -23.30 19.07
CA PRO A 2 12.50 -22.11 19.85
C PRO A 2 12.25 -20.89 18.93
N PRO A 3 11.35 -19.97 19.30
CA PRO A 3 11.09 -18.78 18.49
C PRO A 3 12.34 -17.88 18.50
N VAL A 4 12.86 -17.56 17.32
CA VAL A 4 13.86 -16.49 17.13
C VAL A 4 13.27 -15.19 17.72
N SER A 5 14.06 -14.28 18.29
CA SER A 5 13.53 -12.99 18.78
C SER A 5 13.26 -12.03 17.60
N THR A 6 12.37 -11.04 17.79
CA THR A 6 12.12 -10.00 16.77
C THR A 6 13.39 -9.21 16.48
N GLU A 7 14.20 -8.94 17.51
CA GLU A 7 15.49 -8.26 17.37
C GLU A 7 16.51 -9.05 16.55
N ALA A 8 16.61 -10.37 16.78
CA ALA A 8 17.48 -11.22 15.98
C ALA A 8 17.07 -11.22 14.50
N ALA A 9 15.76 -11.24 14.21
CA ALA A 9 15.26 -11.13 12.83
C ALA A 9 15.65 -9.78 12.18
N VAL A 10 15.48 -8.67 12.91
CA VAL A 10 15.89 -7.33 12.43
C VAL A 10 17.39 -7.27 12.16
N ASN A 11 18.22 -7.78 13.07
CA ASN A 11 19.67 -7.76 12.93
C ASN A 11 20.13 -8.60 11.73
N THR A 12 19.55 -9.79 11.53
CA THR A 12 19.85 -10.63 10.36
C THR A 12 19.48 -9.93 9.05
N LEU A 13 18.28 -9.34 8.97
CA LEU A 13 17.85 -8.58 7.79
C LEU A 13 18.78 -7.38 7.55
N TYR A 14 19.13 -6.63 8.59
CA TYR A 14 20.04 -5.50 8.50
C TYR A 14 21.42 -5.88 7.93
N GLN A 15 21.99 -7.01 8.37
CA GLN A 15 23.25 -7.50 7.82
C GLN A 15 23.10 -7.92 6.36
N ALA A 16 21.99 -8.59 5.99
CA ALA A 16 21.71 -8.94 4.60
C ALA A 16 21.58 -7.70 3.70
N PHE A 17 20.88 -6.66 4.15
CA PHE A 17 20.81 -5.37 3.46
C PHE A 17 22.20 -4.75 3.29
N THR A 18 23.03 -4.79 4.33
CA THR A 18 24.38 -4.20 4.30
C THR A 18 25.27 -4.88 3.27
N ILE A 19 25.25 -6.22 3.23
CA ILE A 19 26.04 -7.01 2.27
C ILE A 19 25.55 -6.76 0.84
N MET A 20 24.24 -6.84 0.59
CA MET A 20 23.70 -6.63 -0.75
C MET A 20 23.92 -5.22 -1.27
N GLU A 21 23.84 -4.20 -0.41
CA GLU A 21 24.10 -2.82 -0.82
C GLU A 21 25.56 -2.66 -1.28
N ALA A 22 26.52 -3.22 -0.53
CA ALA A 22 27.94 -3.19 -0.88
C ALA A 22 28.23 -3.89 -2.22
N ASP A 23 27.51 -4.97 -2.53
CA ASP A 23 27.73 -5.78 -3.74
C ASP A 23 26.78 -5.44 -4.90
N SER A 24 25.89 -4.45 -4.73
CA SER A 24 24.79 -4.21 -5.67
C SER A 24 25.19 -3.64 -7.03
N ASN A 25 26.43 -3.13 -7.19
CA ASN A 25 26.90 -2.45 -8.41
C ASN A 25 25.91 -1.37 -8.92
N GLY A 26 25.23 -0.66 -8.02
CA GLY A 26 24.24 0.36 -8.36
C GLY A 26 22.81 -0.17 -8.62
N LEU A 27 22.57 -1.48 -8.51
CA LEU A 27 21.26 -2.12 -8.69
C LEU A 27 20.44 -2.20 -7.38
N MET A 28 20.74 -1.37 -6.38
CA MET A 28 20.14 -1.47 -5.05
C MET A 28 18.62 -1.33 -5.05
N GLU A 29 18.04 -0.56 -5.98
CA GLU A 29 16.58 -0.45 -6.10
C GLU A 29 15.91 -1.81 -6.39
N MET A 30 16.51 -2.62 -7.27
CA MET A 30 16.01 -3.95 -7.61
C MET A 30 16.03 -4.87 -6.39
N TRP A 31 17.15 -4.88 -5.67
CA TRP A 31 17.33 -5.71 -4.47
C TRP A 31 16.46 -5.27 -3.30
N THR A 32 16.17 -3.98 -3.19
CA THR A 32 15.31 -3.44 -2.12
C THR A 32 13.92 -4.07 -2.16
N ALA A 33 13.33 -4.25 -3.34
CA ALA A 33 12.00 -4.87 -3.47
C ALA A 33 12.00 -6.35 -3.02
N GLU A 34 13.02 -7.12 -3.43
CA GLU A 34 13.15 -8.52 -3.03
C GLU A 34 13.37 -8.66 -1.52
N LEU A 35 14.21 -7.80 -0.94
CA LEU A 35 14.47 -7.75 0.49
C LEU A 35 13.24 -7.38 1.32
N LEU A 36 12.43 -6.42 0.86
CA LEU A 36 11.12 -6.12 1.47
C LEU A 36 10.18 -7.33 1.41
N GLY A 37 10.28 -8.12 0.34
CA GLY A 37 9.60 -9.41 0.21
C GLY A 37 9.98 -10.41 1.29
N VAL A 38 11.29 -10.58 1.53
CA VAL A 38 11.81 -11.43 2.60
C VAL A 38 11.39 -10.90 3.98
N ALA A 39 11.46 -9.58 4.20
CA ALA A 39 11.00 -8.99 5.45
C ALA A 39 9.50 -9.24 5.71
N ALA A 40 8.66 -9.11 4.68
CA ALA A 40 7.23 -9.41 4.77
C ALA A 40 6.96 -10.88 5.13
N GLU A 41 7.72 -11.82 4.56
CA GLU A 41 7.66 -13.25 4.88
C GLU A 41 8.07 -13.51 6.33
N VAL A 42 9.22 -12.97 6.76
CA VAL A 42 9.74 -13.13 8.13
C VAL A 42 8.73 -12.61 9.15
N TYR A 43 8.23 -11.39 8.97
CA TYR A 43 7.23 -10.83 9.87
C TYR A 43 5.89 -11.57 9.80
N GLY A 44 5.50 -12.06 8.63
CA GLY A 44 4.30 -12.89 8.48
C GLY A 44 4.36 -14.21 9.22
N ALA A 45 5.49 -14.92 9.10
CA ALA A 45 5.72 -16.17 9.83
C ALA A 45 5.75 -15.93 11.35
N ARG A 46 6.29 -14.80 11.81
CA ARG A 46 6.25 -14.41 13.22
C ARG A 46 4.83 -14.13 13.71
N THR A 47 4.06 -13.31 13.01
CA THR A 47 2.67 -12.99 13.36
C THR A 47 1.83 -14.26 13.56
N GLN A 48 2.06 -15.30 12.75
CA GLN A 48 1.34 -16.58 12.86
C GLN A 48 1.75 -17.43 14.07
N ARG A 49 2.97 -17.23 14.60
CA ARG A 49 3.53 -18.01 15.72
C ARG A 49 3.40 -17.32 17.08
N LEU A 50 3.24 -16.00 17.07
CA LEU A 50 3.04 -15.21 18.28
C LEU A 50 1.59 -15.32 18.75
N ASP A 51 1.40 -15.38 20.06
CA ASP A 51 0.09 -15.21 20.68
C ASP A 51 -0.47 -13.82 20.38
N ARG A 52 -1.80 -13.71 20.48
CA ARG A 52 -2.47 -12.42 20.30
C ARG A 52 -1.97 -11.41 21.34
N GLY A 53 -1.42 -10.30 20.86
CA GLY A 53 -0.88 -9.25 21.72
C GLY A 53 -0.06 -8.20 20.95
N PRO A 54 0.56 -7.25 21.68
CA PRO A 54 1.24 -6.11 21.07
C PRO A 54 2.39 -6.49 20.11
N GLU A 55 3.15 -7.55 20.43
CA GLU A 55 4.25 -7.99 19.55
C GLU A 55 3.71 -8.57 18.23
N GLN A 56 2.61 -9.33 18.28
CA GLN A 56 1.96 -9.86 17.08
C GLN A 56 1.43 -8.72 16.21
N GLU A 57 0.76 -7.74 16.80
CA GLU A 57 0.23 -6.55 16.11
C GLU A 57 1.35 -5.74 15.46
N LEU A 58 2.47 -5.54 16.17
CA LEU A 58 3.64 -4.86 15.62
C LEU A 58 4.25 -5.64 14.44
N CYS A 59 4.39 -6.96 14.55
CA CYS A 59 4.86 -7.79 13.43
C CYS A 59 3.89 -7.71 12.23
N ALA A 60 2.58 -7.70 12.48
CA ALA A 60 1.58 -7.55 11.42
C ALA A 60 1.69 -6.18 10.75
N ALA A 61 1.89 -5.10 11.51
CA ALA A 61 2.08 -3.76 10.98
C ALA A 61 3.39 -3.63 10.18
N ARG A 62 4.48 -4.26 10.62
CA ARG A 62 5.77 -4.30 9.89
C ARG A 62 5.66 -5.06 8.57
N ARG A 63 5.01 -6.23 8.59
CA ARG A 63 4.68 -6.98 7.35
C ARG A 63 3.87 -6.12 6.39
N GLN A 64 2.85 -5.42 6.91
CA GLN A 64 1.99 -4.57 6.11
C GLN A 64 2.77 -3.41 5.48
N ALA A 65 3.63 -2.73 6.26
CA ALA A 65 4.47 -1.65 5.74
C ALA A 65 5.40 -2.15 4.62
N ALA A 66 6.06 -3.29 4.80
CA ALA A 66 6.90 -3.89 3.76
C ALA A 66 6.11 -4.15 2.46
N HIS A 67 4.90 -4.68 2.61
CA HIS A 67 4.01 -4.99 1.52
C HIS A 67 3.47 -3.75 0.80
N GLU A 68 3.14 -2.68 1.54
CA GLU A 68 2.69 -1.40 0.99
C GLU A 68 3.79 -0.73 0.16
N ILE A 69 5.05 -0.75 0.63
CA ILE A 69 6.20 -0.23 -0.13
C ILE A 69 6.38 -1.00 -1.44
N ALA A 70 6.36 -2.34 -1.37
CA ALA A 70 6.48 -3.19 -2.56
C ALA A 70 5.31 -2.96 -3.54
N SER A 71 4.11 -2.76 -3.01
CA SER A 71 2.90 -2.49 -3.79
C SER A 71 2.97 -1.14 -4.52
N LEU A 72 3.42 -0.07 -3.86
CA LEU A 72 3.64 1.24 -4.51
C LEU A 72 4.64 1.12 -5.68
N SER A 73 5.70 0.32 -5.51
CA SER A 73 6.65 0.06 -6.59
C SER A 73 6.01 -0.67 -7.78
N ALA A 74 5.17 -1.68 -7.51
CA ALA A 74 4.42 -2.39 -8.55
C ALA A 74 3.44 -1.45 -9.27
N CYS A 75 2.73 -0.58 -8.54
CA CYS A 75 1.84 0.43 -9.12
C CYS A 75 2.60 1.39 -10.05
N CYS A 76 3.77 1.90 -9.63
CA CYS A 76 4.61 2.75 -10.50
C CYS A 76 4.93 2.03 -11.81
N GLY A 77 5.36 0.76 -11.74
CA GLY A 77 5.66 -0.04 -12.92
C GLY A 77 4.45 -0.27 -13.83
N ALA A 78 3.24 -0.37 -13.27
CA ALA A 78 2.01 -0.52 -14.05
C ALA A 78 1.74 0.74 -14.88
N PHE A 79 1.78 1.91 -14.24
CA PHE A 79 1.60 3.19 -14.93
C PHE A 79 2.69 3.45 -15.96
N ASP A 80 3.96 3.17 -15.64
CA ASP A 80 5.07 3.34 -16.58
C ASP A 80 4.92 2.45 -17.82
N THR A 81 4.49 1.20 -17.65
CA THR A 81 4.31 0.26 -18.77
C THR A 81 3.14 0.68 -19.66
N CYS A 82 2.04 1.14 -19.06
CA CYS A 82 0.84 1.59 -19.76
C CYS A 82 0.92 3.04 -20.26
N ARG A 83 2.08 3.70 -20.19
CA ARG A 83 2.25 5.08 -20.66
C ARG A 83 2.99 5.10 -22.01
N GLU A 84 2.55 6.00 -22.89
CA GLU A 84 3.22 6.35 -24.14
C GLU A 84 3.34 7.88 -24.26
N GLY A 85 4.56 8.41 -24.03
CA GLY A 85 4.75 9.85 -23.90
C GLY A 85 3.96 10.43 -22.73
N ASP A 86 3.06 11.37 -23.02
CA ASP A 86 2.16 12.00 -22.04
C ASP A 86 0.76 11.36 -21.99
N ALA A 87 0.51 10.31 -22.78
CA ALA A 87 -0.76 9.59 -22.83
C ALA A 87 -0.69 8.25 -22.10
N TYR A 88 -1.85 7.78 -21.62
CA TYR A 88 -2.00 6.45 -21.06
C TYR A 88 -2.81 5.56 -22.00
N ASP A 89 -2.50 4.27 -21.96
CA ASP A 89 -3.23 3.22 -22.68
C ASP A 89 -4.67 3.13 -22.16
N LEU A 90 -5.63 3.49 -23.02
CA LEU A 90 -7.05 3.46 -22.68
C LEU A 90 -7.62 2.04 -22.63
N ASP A 91 -6.96 1.06 -23.24
CA ASP A 91 -7.35 -0.35 -23.12
C ASP A 91 -7.08 -0.88 -21.69
N ALA A 92 -6.19 -0.21 -20.95
CA ALA A 92 -5.84 -0.49 -19.56
C ALA A 92 -6.59 0.39 -18.53
N VAL A 93 -7.55 1.21 -18.98
CA VAL A 93 -8.13 2.28 -18.14
C VAL A 93 -8.73 1.77 -16.84
N TRP A 94 -9.44 0.64 -16.87
CA TRP A 94 -10.10 0.07 -15.68
C TRP A 94 -9.11 -0.44 -14.66
N GLN A 95 -8.01 -1.02 -15.12
CA GLN A 95 -6.96 -1.54 -14.27
C GLN A 95 -6.16 -0.40 -13.64
N LEU A 96 -5.86 0.65 -14.41
CA LEU A 96 -5.24 1.88 -13.89
C LEU A 96 -6.16 2.64 -12.92
N LEU A 97 -7.48 2.59 -13.12
CA LEU A 97 -8.46 3.09 -12.14
C LEU A 97 -8.38 2.33 -10.82
N GLY A 98 -8.36 0.99 -10.86
CA GLY A 98 -8.19 0.17 -9.65
C GLY A 98 -6.91 0.50 -8.88
N MET A 99 -5.79 0.68 -9.59
CA MET A 99 -4.52 1.14 -9.01
C MET A 99 -4.63 2.53 -8.39
N THR A 100 -5.31 3.45 -9.08
CA THR A 100 -5.55 4.82 -8.62
C THR A 100 -6.32 4.83 -7.31
N SER A 101 -7.43 4.09 -7.23
CA SER A 101 -8.22 3.97 -6.01
C SER A 101 -7.38 3.44 -4.84
N TRP A 102 -6.56 2.41 -5.06
CA TRP A 102 -5.71 1.85 -4.02
C TRP A 102 -4.63 2.82 -3.53
N VAL A 103 -3.96 3.54 -4.44
CA VAL A 103 -2.96 4.56 -4.07
C VAL A 103 -3.60 5.67 -3.24
N ILE A 104 -4.77 6.14 -3.65
CA ILE A 104 -5.55 7.15 -2.93
C ILE A 104 -5.93 6.67 -1.53
N GLU A 105 -6.50 5.46 -1.40
CA GLU A 105 -6.84 4.88 -0.09
C GLU A 105 -5.61 4.77 0.81
N PHE A 106 -4.45 4.43 0.25
CA PHE A 106 -3.19 4.39 1.00
C PHE A 106 -2.73 5.78 1.47
N VAL A 107 -2.77 6.80 0.60
CA VAL A 107 -2.44 8.19 0.98
C VAL A 107 -3.40 8.71 2.04
N GLU A 108 -4.70 8.42 1.92
CA GLU A 108 -5.69 8.77 2.93
C GLU A 108 -5.32 8.16 4.29
N LYS A 109 -5.01 6.86 4.30
CA LYS A 109 -4.60 6.14 5.52
C LYS A 109 -3.37 6.80 6.15
N LEU A 110 -2.33 7.07 5.37
CA LEU A 110 -1.10 7.70 5.85
C LEU A 110 -1.35 9.10 6.43
N PHE A 111 -2.17 9.92 5.78
CA PHE A 111 -2.46 11.28 6.24
C PHE A 111 -3.39 11.32 7.45
N LYS A 112 -4.33 10.38 7.58
CA LYS A 112 -5.10 10.18 8.82
C LYS A 112 -4.18 9.87 10.00
N GLU A 113 -3.18 9.00 9.79
CA GLU A 113 -2.16 8.71 10.82
C GLU A 113 -1.36 9.95 11.20
N CYS A 114 -1.00 10.80 10.23
CA CYS A 114 -0.35 12.09 10.51
C CYS A 114 -1.22 12.99 11.40
N ILE A 115 -2.53 13.09 11.11
CA ILE A 115 -3.49 13.88 11.90
C ILE A 115 -3.62 13.32 13.31
N PHE A 116 -3.81 12.02 13.46
CA PHE A 116 -3.94 11.37 14.78
C PHE A 116 -2.72 11.60 15.68
N VAL A 117 -1.51 11.58 15.13
CA VAL A 117 -0.27 11.79 15.90
C VAL A 117 0.08 13.28 16.03
N GLY A 118 -0.46 14.13 15.16
CA GLY A 118 -0.23 15.57 15.14
C GLY A 118 -1.08 16.38 16.11
N GLU A 119 -2.33 16.00 16.31
CA GLU A 119 -3.28 16.71 17.18
C GLU A 119 -3.11 16.38 18.67
N ARG A 120 -2.15 15.51 19.02
CA ARG A 120 -1.87 15.18 20.41
C ARG A 120 -1.04 16.32 21.04
N PRO A 121 -1.54 16.98 22.10
CA PRO A 121 -0.73 17.94 22.84
C PRO A 121 0.51 17.24 23.40
N GLU A 122 1.68 17.86 23.24
CA GLU A 122 2.93 17.36 23.80
C GLU A 122 2.72 17.21 25.32
N PRO A 123 3.02 16.04 25.92
CA PRO A 123 2.78 15.84 27.33
C PRO A 123 3.60 16.84 28.13
N ILE A 124 2.91 17.79 28.77
CA ILE A 124 3.52 18.71 29.72
C ILE A 124 4.12 17.83 30.84
N PRO A 125 5.43 17.94 31.15
CA PRO A 125 6.15 16.97 31.99
C PRO A 125 5.77 16.96 33.49
N SER A 126 4.57 17.42 33.87
CA SER A 126 4.29 17.85 35.24
C SER A 126 3.24 17.03 36.02
N THR A 127 2.64 15.97 35.47
CA THR A 127 1.61 15.23 36.22
C THR A 127 1.75 13.70 36.05
N PRO A 128 2.40 13.01 37.02
CA PRO A 128 2.42 11.56 37.07
C PRO A 128 1.06 11.09 37.59
N GLY A 129 0.22 10.49 36.74
CA GLY A 129 -0.97 9.83 37.29
C GLY A 129 -2.01 9.27 36.32
N LEU A 130 -2.44 10.01 35.30
CA LEU A 130 -3.58 9.58 34.49
C LEU A 130 -3.48 10.04 33.03
N ALA A 131 -2.90 9.22 32.16
CA ALA A 131 -3.14 9.29 30.71
C ALA A 131 -2.67 8.01 30.00
N SER A 132 -3.27 6.86 30.31
CA SER A 132 -3.19 5.69 29.42
C SER A 132 -4.22 5.85 28.29
N SER A 133 -4.12 6.92 27.49
CA SER A 133 -4.77 6.90 26.19
C SER A 133 -3.87 6.12 25.24
N VAL A 134 -4.43 5.04 24.68
CA VAL A 134 -3.87 4.21 23.60
C VAL A 134 -3.79 5.07 22.33
N GLY A 135 -3.01 6.14 22.39
CA GLY A 135 -2.77 7.05 21.27
C GLY A 135 -1.68 6.47 20.38
N LYS A 136 -1.88 6.58 19.06
CA LYS A 136 -0.91 6.12 18.07
C LYS A 136 0.41 6.89 18.26
N SER A 137 1.54 6.16 18.22
CA SER A 137 2.88 6.71 18.40
C SER A 137 3.54 7.04 17.05
N LEU A 138 4.54 7.92 17.08
CA LEU A 138 5.51 8.13 15.98
C LEU A 138 6.29 6.85 15.63
N ASP A 139 6.20 5.80 16.46
CA ASP A 139 6.78 4.48 16.23
C ASP A 139 5.99 3.62 15.22
N SER A 140 4.87 4.13 14.68
CA SER A 140 4.05 3.36 13.73
C SER A 140 4.82 3.03 12.44
N PRO A 141 4.86 1.76 11.99
CA PRO A 141 5.51 1.35 10.75
C PRO A 141 5.10 2.13 9.50
N ILE A 142 3.86 2.64 9.46
CA ILE A 142 3.35 3.38 8.31
C ILE A 142 4.17 4.65 8.02
N PHE A 143 4.77 5.27 9.05
CA PHE A 143 5.56 6.49 8.89
C PHE A 143 6.89 6.25 8.16
N LEU A 144 7.30 4.99 7.96
CA LEU A 144 8.45 4.67 7.12
C LEU A 144 8.31 5.25 5.70
N HIS A 145 7.08 5.35 5.19
CA HIS A 145 6.76 5.95 3.90
C HIS A 145 7.02 7.46 3.81
N LEU A 146 7.22 8.16 4.94
CA LEU A 146 7.51 9.59 4.98
C LEU A 146 8.99 9.93 5.22
N VAL A 147 9.79 8.95 5.66
CA VAL A 147 11.19 9.21 6.06
C VAL A 147 12.21 8.37 5.33
N HIS A 148 11.85 7.19 4.82
CA HIS A 148 12.79 6.37 4.07
C HIS A 148 12.83 6.79 2.60
N PRO A 149 14.00 7.17 2.02
CA PRO A 149 14.08 7.71 0.66
C PRO A 149 13.44 6.82 -0.41
N TYR A 150 13.67 5.50 -0.35
CA TYR A 150 13.06 4.56 -1.28
C TYR A 150 11.53 4.55 -1.20
N ALA A 151 10.97 4.37 0.00
CA ALA A 151 9.52 4.30 0.21
C ALA A 151 8.83 5.62 -0.15
N LEU A 152 9.40 6.74 0.29
CA LEU A 152 8.89 8.08 0.03
C LEU A 152 8.94 8.43 -1.47
N THR A 153 10.00 8.03 -2.17
CA THR A 153 10.09 8.24 -3.62
C THR A 153 9.03 7.43 -4.36
N ARG A 154 8.79 6.16 -3.99
CA ARG A 154 7.72 5.34 -4.60
C ARG A 154 6.34 5.90 -4.31
N LEU A 155 6.10 6.41 -3.10
CA LEU A 155 4.87 7.13 -2.77
C LEU A 155 4.67 8.37 -3.64
N LYS A 156 5.68 9.25 -3.72
CA LYS A 156 5.67 10.46 -4.57
C LYS A 156 5.40 10.11 -6.03
N THR A 157 6.15 9.17 -6.59
CA THR A 157 6.01 8.75 -8.00
C THR A 157 4.61 8.17 -8.27
N SER A 158 4.07 7.36 -7.35
CA SER A 158 2.72 6.82 -7.47
C SER A 158 1.66 7.93 -7.51
N VAL A 159 1.76 8.93 -6.63
CA VAL A 159 0.84 10.09 -6.63
C VAL A 159 0.97 10.92 -7.91
N GLU A 160 2.20 11.11 -8.41
CA GLU A 160 2.41 11.79 -9.69
C GLU A 160 1.79 11.03 -10.86
N HIS A 161 1.86 9.70 -10.87
CA HIS A 161 1.18 8.89 -11.89
C HIS A 161 -0.33 9.04 -11.82
N VAL A 162 -0.91 8.93 -10.62
CA VAL A 162 -2.34 9.13 -10.38
C VAL A 162 -2.79 10.50 -10.89
N LYS A 163 -2.05 11.55 -10.57
CA LYS A 163 -2.31 12.91 -11.05
C LYS A 163 -2.23 13.02 -12.57
N ARG A 164 -1.16 12.52 -13.21
CA ARG A 164 -1.03 12.56 -14.67
C ARG A 164 -2.15 11.76 -15.36
N PHE A 165 -2.52 10.61 -14.80
CA PHE A 165 -3.60 9.78 -15.30
C PHE A 165 -4.96 10.50 -15.16
N HIS A 166 -5.21 11.12 -14.01
CA HIS A 166 -6.35 12.00 -13.79
C HIS A 166 -6.43 13.14 -14.82
N ASP A 167 -5.32 13.84 -15.05
CA ASP A 167 -5.26 14.94 -16.01
C ASP A 167 -5.46 14.46 -17.45
N HIS A 168 -5.01 13.25 -17.78
CA HIS A 168 -5.19 12.63 -19.09
C HIS A 168 -6.66 12.24 -19.33
N VAL A 169 -7.26 11.46 -18.42
CA VAL A 169 -8.64 10.98 -18.53
C VAL A 169 -9.64 12.15 -18.50
N SER A 170 -9.40 13.17 -17.67
CA SER A 170 -10.26 14.36 -17.58
C SER A 170 -10.36 15.14 -18.90
N LYS A 171 -9.32 15.06 -19.74
CA LYS A 171 -9.23 15.73 -21.05
C LYS A 171 -9.78 14.89 -22.21
N LEU A 172 -10.17 13.64 -21.98
CA LEU A 172 -10.72 12.80 -23.04
C LEU A 172 -12.02 13.41 -23.60
N PRO A 173 -12.21 13.38 -24.93
CA PRO A 173 -13.41 13.91 -25.54
C PRO A 173 -14.63 13.09 -25.16
N ALA A 174 -15.78 13.76 -25.08
CA ALA A 174 -17.09 13.20 -24.77
C ALA A 174 -17.68 12.28 -25.88
N LYS A 175 -16.83 11.66 -26.70
CA LYS A 175 -17.26 10.96 -27.92
C LYS A 175 -17.44 9.45 -27.74
N GLY A 176 -17.06 8.90 -26.59
CA GLY A 176 -17.17 7.46 -26.29
C GLY A 176 -17.74 7.20 -24.90
N GLU A 177 -18.68 6.27 -24.81
CA GLU A 177 -19.31 5.84 -23.56
C GLU A 177 -18.26 5.36 -22.53
N VAL A 178 -17.30 4.54 -22.97
CA VAL A 178 -16.22 4.04 -22.09
C VAL A 178 -15.39 5.17 -21.49
N SER A 179 -15.02 6.18 -22.29
CA SER A 179 -14.25 7.33 -21.80
C SER A 179 -15.05 8.20 -20.83
N HIS A 180 -16.38 8.31 -21.04
CA HIS A 180 -17.27 9.00 -20.11
C HIS A 180 -17.36 8.28 -18.76
N ILE A 181 -17.66 6.98 -18.78
CA ILE A 181 -17.77 6.21 -17.54
C ILE A 181 -16.43 6.20 -16.80
N ALA A 182 -15.32 6.01 -17.51
CA ALA A 182 -13.99 6.04 -16.89
C ALA A 182 -13.68 7.40 -16.26
N LYS A 183 -14.08 8.50 -16.91
CA LYS A 183 -13.94 9.84 -16.36
C LYS A 183 -14.79 10.03 -15.11
N ASP A 184 -16.06 9.65 -15.14
CA ASP A 184 -16.96 9.80 -14.00
C ASP A 184 -16.47 8.98 -12.80
N VAL A 185 -16.08 7.72 -13.01
CA VAL A 185 -15.50 6.86 -11.95
C VAL A 185 -14.21 7.45 -11.38
N LEU A 186 -13.36 8.05 -12.23
CA LEU A 186 -12.14 8.69 -11.77
C LEU A 186 -12.41 9.94 -10.95
N LEU A 187 -13.36 10.77 -11.39
CA LEU A 187 -13.80 11.94 -10.65
C LEU A 187 -14.39 11.50 -9.32
N ASP A 188 -15.27 10.52 -9.25
CA ASP A 188 -15.80 10.00 -7.98
C ASP A 188 -14.70 9.46 -7.05
N THR A 189 -13.65 8.85 -7.61
CA THR A 189 -12.52 8.32 -6.85
C THR A 189 -11.62 9.43 -6.29
N THR A 190 -11.49 10.55 -7.00
CA THR A 190 -10.54 11.64 -6.69
C THR A 190 -11.19 12.86 -6.07
N GLU A 191 -12.48 13.08 -6.34
CA GLU A 191 -13.34 14.12 -5.81
C GLU A 191 -14.12 13.56 -4.61
N GLY A 192 -13.72 13.89 -3.40
CA GLY A 192 -14.43 13.44 -2.19
C GLY A 192 -13.52 12.95 -1.08
N ILE A 193 -12.31 12.53 -1.43
CA ILE A 193 -11.30 11.92 -0.54
C ILE A 193 -10.55 12.91 0.36
N GLY A 194 -10.82 14.22 0.21
CA GLY A 194 -10.15 15.27 0.98
C GLY A 194 -8.66 15.42 0.68
N ILE A 195 -8.20 14.97 -0.49
CA ILE A 195 -6.81 15.02 -0.92
C ILE A 195 -6.73 15.84 -2.21
N ASP A 196 -5.88 16.86 -2.22
CA ASP A 196 -5.59 17.65 -3.42
C ASP A 196 -4.32 17.12 -4.12
N LEU A 197 -4.51 16.36 -5.21
CA LEU A 197 -3.42 15.71 -5.95
C LEU A 197 -2.34 16.69 -6.45
N GLN A 198 -2.69 17.95 -6.73
CA GLN A 198 -1.70 18.96 -7.14
C GLN A 198 -0.80 19.33 -5.97
N HIS A 199 -1.39 19.68 -4.83
CA HIS A 199 -0.65 20.11 -3.65
C HIS A 199 0.09 18.96 -2.95
N VAL A 200 -0.45 17.74 -2.99
CA VAL A 200 0.23 16.54 -2.44
C VAL A 200 1.54 16.26 -3.15
N GLY A 201 1.57 16.35 -4.49
CA GLY A 201 2.80 16.11 -5.25
C GLY A 201 3.93 17.06 -4.81
N THR A 202 3.62 18.35 -4.66
CA THR A 202 4.56 19.37 -4.17
C THR A 202 4.99 19.09 -2.73
N LEU A 203 4.04 18.80 -1.83
CA LEU A 203 4.32 18.45 -0.44
C LEU A 203 5.29 17.27 -0.32
N LEU A 204 5.03 16.18 -1.03
CA LEU A 204 5.90 15.00 -1.00
C LEU A 204 7.28 15.31 -1.59
N ALA A 205 7.36 16.13 -2.64
CA ALA A 205 8.64 16.57 -3.21
C ALA A 205 9.48 17.35 -2.19
N GLU A 206 8.85 18.21 -1.39
CA GLU A 206 9.54 18.92 -0.31
C GLU A 206 10.03 17.97 0.79
N ILE A 207 9.21 17.02 1.22
CA ILE A 207 9.61 16.02 2.23
C ILE A 207 10.78 15.18 1.71
N VAL A 208 10.79 14.82 0.41
CA VAL A 208 11.94 14.15 -0.23
C VAL A 208 13.21 15.00 -0.12
N GLN A 209 13.15 16.31 -0.33
CA GLN A 209 14.33 17.15 -0.17
C GLN A 209 14.85 17.18 1.27
N GLU A 210 13.96 17.17 2.25
CA GLU A 210 14.32 17.26 3.67
C GLU A 210 14.82 15.95 4.28
N THR A 211 14.51 14.82 3.65
CA THR A 211 15.02 13.50 4.06
C THR A 211 16.44 13.26 3.57
N LYS A 212 16.95 14.09 2.65
CA LYS A 212 18.35 14.08 2.22
C LYS A 212 19.27 14.33 3.41
N GLY A 213 20.29 13.50 3.57
CA GLY A 213 21.25 13.61 4.68
C GLY A 213 20.86 12.86 5.95
N SER A 214 19.79 12.06 5.92
CA SER A 214 19.52 11.09 6.99
C SER A 214 20.64 10.05 7.06
N ASP A 215 20.98 9.59 8.27
CA ASP A 215 22.01 8.58 8.47
C ASP A 215 21.67 7.27 7.74
N VAL A 216 22.63 6.75 6.97
CA VAL A 216 22.42 5.57 6.12
C VAL A 216 22.20 4.32 6.96
N GLN A 217 22.85 4.19 8.13
CA GLN A 217 22.68 3.02 9.00
C GLN A 217 21.28 3.01 9.61
N ASP A 218 20.77 4.16 10.04
CA ASP A 218 19.42 4.32 10.55
C ASP A 218 18.36 4.03 9.49
N LEU A 219 18.57 4.50 8.25
CA LEU A 219 17.70 4.18 7.12
C LEU A 219 17.67 2.69 6.84
N ARG A 220 18.84 2.04 6.76
CA ARG A 220 18.97 0.61 6.52
C ARG A 220 18.31 -0.21 7.63
N ARG A 221 18.52 0.16 8.90
CA ARG A 221 17.89 -0.50 10.04
C ARG A 221 16.38 -0.29 10.06
N SER A 222 15.90 0.88 9.63
CA SER A 222 14.47 1.15 9.50
C SER A 222 13.82 0.29 8.42
N LEU A 223 14.51 0.09 7.29
CA LEU A 223 14.06 -0.79 6.22
C LEU A 223 14.06 -2.26 6.64
N ALA A 224 15.14 -2.73 7.28
CA ALA A 224 15.26 -4.08 7.82
C ALA A 224 14.17 -4.38 8.86
N SER A 225 13.84 -3.40 9.71
CA SER A 225 12.77 -3.53 10.70
C SER A 225 11.37 -3.24 10.14
N CYS A 226 11.27 -2.75 8.91
CA CYS A 226 10.04 -2.22 8.30
C CYS A 226 9.32 -1.25 9.24
N CYS A 227 10.08 -0.43 9.96
CA CYS A 227 9.61 0.47 11.01
C CYS A 227 10.65 1.58 11.20
N PRO A 228 10.26 2.85 11.41
CA PRO A 228 11.25 3.89 11.69
C PRO A 228 12.01 3.61 13.00
N VAL A 229 13.32 3.80 13.00
CA VAL A 229 14.12 3.78 14.24
C VAL A 229 13.91 5.08 15.05
N PRO A 230 14.17 5.07 16.38
CA PRO A 230 13.97 6.26 17.21
C PRO A 230 14.71 7.52 16.75
N ALA A 231 15.89 7.37 16.14
CA ALA A 231 16.69 8.47 15.61
C ALA A 231 15.99 9.23 14.46
N LEU A 232 15.04 8.61 13.76
CA LEU A 232 14.26 9.24 12.68
C LEU A 232 13.02 9.99 13.18
N LYS A 233 12.68 9.91 14.48
CA LYS A 233 11.48 10.57 15.05
C LYS A 233 11.43 12.08 14.78
N PRO A 234 12.53 12.86 14.91
CA PRO A 234 12.50 14.28 14.57
C PRO A 234 12.09 14.54 13.11
N GLN A 235 12.58 13.73 12.18
CA GLN A 235 12.25 13.81 10.75
C GLN A 235 10.80 13.43 10.49
N ILE A 236 10.30 12.36 11.14
CA ILE A 236 8.87 12.00 11.06
C ILE A 236 8.02 13.15 11.59
N ARG A 237 8.40 13.74 12.73
CA ARG A 237 7.64 14.84 13.31
C ARG A 237 7.57 16.02 12.37
N LYS A 238 8.71 16.40 11.78
CA LYS A 238 8.79 17.45 10.75
C LYS A 238 7.91 17.15 9.53
N ALA A 239 7.94 15.92 9.01
CA ALA A 239 7.11 15.51 7.88
C ALA A 239 5.62 15.56 8.22
N VAL A 240 5.22 15.08 9.41
CA VAL A 240 3.83 15.18 9.88
C VAL A 240 3.41 16.63 10.02
N ASP A 241 4.23 17.49 10.63
CA ASP A 241 3.92 18.91 10.77
C ASP A 241 3.70 19.60 9.41
N LYS A 242 4.47 19.22 8.40
CA LYS A 242 4.26 19.70 7.02
C LYS A 242 2.91 19.25 6.47
N VAL A 243 2.59 17.97 6.63
CA VAL A 243 1.31 17.40 6.21
C VAL A 243 0.15 18.19 6.84
N LEU A 244 0.20 18.46 8.15
CA LEU A 244 -0.84 19.17 8.90
C LEU A 244 -1.01 20.65 8.52
N ARG A 245 0.09 21.30 8.13
CA ARG A 245 0.11 22.72 7.72
C ARG A 245 -0.13 22.91 6.22
N SER A 246 -0.07 21.83 5.44
CA SER A 246 -0.26 21.89 4.00
C SER A 246 -1.70 22.17 3.62
N LYS A 247 -1.90 22.72 2.43
CA LYS A 247 -3.22 22.81 1.78
C LYS A 247 -3.59 21.53 1.03
N ALA A 248 -2.76 20.49 1.12
CA ALA A 248 -2.93 19.25 0.38
C ALA A 248 -4.07 18.38 0.92
N ILE A 249 -4.59 18.70 2.11
CA ILE A 249 -5.59 17.90 2.81
C ILE A 249 -6.74 18.78 3.28
N ASP A 250 -7.95 18.36 2.96
CA ASP A 250 -9.17 18.77 3.64
C ASP A 250 -9.47 17.76 4.75
N ARG A 251 -9.23 18.16 6.01
CA ARG A 251 -9.39 17.26 7.17
C ARG A 251 -10.82 16.74 7.28
N ALA A 252 -11.83 17.57 7.03
CA ALA A 252 -13.22 17.15 7.17
C ALA A 252 -13.57 16.07 6.15
N ARG A 253 -13.24 16.30 4.87
CA ARG A 253 -13.51 15.34 3.78
C ARG A 253 -12.68 14.06 3.90
N LEU A 254 -11.50 14.13 4.50
CA LEU A 254 -10.67 12.94 4.74
C LEU A 254 -11.37 11.97 5.71
N PHE A 255 -12.05 12.48 6.75
CA PHE A 255 -12.72 11.65 7.76
C PHE A 255 -14.19 11.38 7.49
N ILE A 256 -14.86 12.22 6.70
CA ILE A 256 -16.29 12.10 6.40
C ILE A 256 -16.45 11.91 4.91
N LYS A 257 -16.73 10.67 4.48
CA LYS A 257 -16.97 10.41 3.05
C LYS A 257 -18.40 10.83 2.69
N PRO A 258 -18.63 11.53 1.56
CA PRO A 258 -19.98 11.93 1.15
C PRO A 258 -20.97 10.75 1.09
N THR A 259 -20.50 9.58 0.65
CA THR A 259 -21.29 8.34 0.60
C THR A 259 -21.80 7.89 1.96
N GLU A 260 -21.08 8.20 3.05
CA GLU A 260 -21.51 7.86 4.41
C GLU A 260 -22.65 8.76 4.90
N LEU A 261 -22.78 9.97 4.34
CA LEU A 261 -23.84 10.91 4.69
C LEU A 261 -25.15 10.60 3.97
N SER A 262 -25.08 10.16 2.70
CA SER A 262 -26.26 9.75 1.92
C SER A 262 -26.88 8.46 2.45
N ASP A 263 -26.05 7.50 2.86
CA ASP A 263 -26.53 6.23 3.43
C ASP A 263 -27.10 6.41 4.83
N GLY A 264 -26.65 7.42 5.59
CA GLY A 264 -27.14 7.69 6.95
C GLY A 264 -28.64 8.00 7.04
N VAL A 265 -29.25 8.54 5.98
CA VAL A 265 -30.70 8.78 5.91
C VAL A 265 -31.46 7.50 5.55
N ALA A 266 -30.91 6.63 4.70
CA ALA A 266 -31.52 5.36 4.32
C ALA A 266 -31.32 4.24 5.37
N ARG A 267 -30.24 4.29 6.16
CA ARG A 267 -29.88 3.28 7.17
C ARG A 267 -30.63 3.42 8.50
N LEU A 268 -31.48 4.43 8.66
CA LEU A 268 -32.48 4.43 9.73
C LEU A 268 -33.65 3.47 9.43
N ALA A 269 -33.76 2.92 8.22
CA ALA A 269 -34.90 2.09 7.82
C ALA A 269 -34.64 0.58 7.81
N LEU A 270 -33.42 0.07 7.60
CA LEU A 270 -33.18 -1.38 7.51
C LEU A 270 -31.79 -1.77 8.05
N SER A 271 -31.76 -2.75 8.94
CA SER A 271 -30.56 -3.27 9.58
C SER A 271 -29.67 -4.07 8.63
N GLU A 272 -28.39 -4.06 8.99
CA GLU A 272 -27.35 -5.05 8.69
C GLU A 272 -26.75 -5.12 7.28
N SER A 273 -25.41 -5.13 7.30
CA SER A 273 -24.47 -5.44 6.23
C SER A 273 -23.88 -4.22 5.50
N SER A 274 -22.56 -4.10 5.62
CA SER A 274 -21.62 -3.25 4.87
C SER A 274 -21.32 -1.84 5.38
N VAL A 275 -20.03 -1.51 5.37
CA VAL A 275 -19.41 -0.18 5.44
C VAL A 275 -19.11 0.39 6.85
N SER A 276 -17.80 0.33 7.15
CA SER A 276 -16.96 1.32 7.85
C SER A 276 -17.11 1.61 9.35
N ARG A 277 -17.11 0.59 10.23
CA ARG A 277 -16.69 0.82 11.63
C ARG A 277 -15.59 -0.14 12.05
N GLN A 278 -14.37 0.42 12.09
CA GLN A 278 -13.17 -0.09 12.77
C GLN A 278 -12.97 -1.60 12.65
N ALA A 279 -12.63 -2.06 11.45
CA ALA A 279 -12.10 -3.40 11.31
C ALA A 279 -10.67 -3.43 11.86
N GLY A 280 -10.42 -4.31 12.83
CA GLY A 280 -9.06 -4.65 13.24
C GLY A 280 -8.22 -5.18 12.07
N PRO A 281 -6.92 -5.41 12.29
CA PRO A 281 -6.04 -5.97 11.26
C PRO A 281 -6.57 -7.36 10.83
N GLY A 282 -7.25 -7.42 9.68
CA GLY A 282 -7.90 -8.64 9.19
C GLY A 282 -9.32 -8.48 8.63
N SER A 283 -9.75 -7.25 8.30
CA SER A 283 -11.06 -6.99 7.69
C SER A 283 -11.31 -7.87 6.46
N GLN A 284 -12.55 -8.29 6.27
CA GLN A 284 -12.95 -9.11 5.12
C GLN A 284 -12.78 -8.37 3.78
N LYS A 285 -12.71 -7.02 3.80
CA LYS A 285 -12.44 -6.18 2.62
C LYS A 285 -11.03 -6.44 2.07
N ASP A 286 -10.02 -6.47 2.93
CA ASP A 286 -8.61 -6.69 2.51
C ASP A 286 -8.38 -8.08 1.91
N LYS A 287 -9.18 -9.07 2.32
CA LYS A 287 -9.09 -10.46 1.81
C LYS A 287 -9.57 -10.60 0.37
N ASN A 288 -10.31 -9.63 -0.14
CA ASN A 288 -10.87 -9.63 -1.48
C ASN A 288 -10.15 -8.66 -2.43
N THR A 289 -9.02 -8.07 -2.05
CA THR A 289 -8.23 -7.22 -2.94
C THR A 289 -7.15 -8.04 -3.63
N ASP A 290 -7.04 -7.92 -4.96
CA ASP A 290 -5.97 -8.52 -5.74
C ASP A 290 -4.65 -7.83 -5.40
N VAL A 291 -3.67 -8.62 -4.98
CA VAL A 291 -2.38 -8.11 -4.52
C VAL A 291 -1.54 -7.51 -5.65
N VAL A 292 -1.74 -7.95 -6.89
CA VAL A 292 -1.08 -7.43 -8.08
C VAL A 292 -1.92 -6.32 -8.69
N LYS A 293 -3.17 -6.61 -9.05
CA LYS A 293 -4.03 -5.70 -9.82
C LYS A 293 -4.67 -4.58 -8.98
N LYS A 294 -4.66 -4.73 -7.65
CA LYS A 294 -5.30 -3.83 -6.67
C LYS A 294 -6.82 -3.65 -6.82
N GLY A 295 -7.44 -4.32 -7.79
CA GLY A 295 -8.89 -4.43 -7.92
C GLY A 295 -9.50 -5.46 -6.97
N THR A 296 -10.82 -5.57 -6.99
CA THR A 296 -11.55 -6.61 -6.27
C THR A 296 -11.36 -7.96 -6.96
N LEU A 297 -10.99 -9.00 -6.21
CA LEU A 297 -10.94 -10.39 -6.67
C LEU A 297 -12.35 -10.84 -7.03
N VAL A 298 -12.55 -11.25 -8.27
CA VAL A 298 -13.87 -11.64 -8.75
C VAL A 298 -14.06 -13.13 -8.47
N ARG A 299 -14.94 -13.45 -7.51
CA ARG A 299 -15.36 -14.84 -7.26
C ARG A 299 -16.34 -15.28 -8.34
N HIS A 300 -15.84 -15.70 -9.49
CA HIS A 300 -16.67 -16.34 -10.49
C HIS A 300 -17.11 -17.72 -9.97
N GLY A 301 -18.43 -17.94 -9.87
CA GLY A 301 -19.07 -19.05 -9.16
C GLY A 301 -18.68 -20.48 -9.58
N ASN A 302 -17.84 -20.66 -10.61
CA ASN A 302 -17.31 -21.95 -11.07
C ASN A 302 -15.85 -21.86 -11.57
N GLN A 303 -15.12 -20.75 -11.35
CA GLN A 303 -13.81 -20.52 -11.97
C GLN A 303 -12.67 -20.42 -10.95
N GLN A 304 -11.48 -20.77 -11.46
CA GLN A 304 -10.19 -20.96 -10.80
C GLN A 304 -10.02 -20.16 -9.50
N GLN A 305 -9.63 -20.85 -8.43
CA GLN A 305 -9.32 -20.17 -7.18
C GLN A 305 -8.13 -19.21 -7.40
N PRO A 306 -8.13 -18.02 -6.76
CA PRO A 306 -7.05 -17.07 -6.92
C PRO A 306 -5.73 -17.69 -6.43
N SER A 307 -4.66 -17.46 -7.19
CA SER A 307 -3.30 -17.83 -6.79
C SER A 307 -2.93 -17.15 -5.48
N VAL A 308 -2.28 -17.88 -4.57
CA VAL A 308 -1.85 -17.36 -3.26
C VAL A 308 -0.33 -17.28 -3.22
N CYS A 309 0.20 -16.12 -2.86
CA CYS A 309 1.63 -15.93 -2.70
C CYS A 309 2.14 -16.66 -1.44
N VAL A 310 3.20 -17.46 -1.58
CA VAL A 310 3.80 -18.20 -0.45
C VAL A 310 4.42 -17.31 0.61
N ARG A 311 4.91 -16.12 0.22
CA ARG A 311 5.58 -15.17 1.12
C ARG A 311 4.59 -14.31 1.89
N CYS A 312 3.79 -13.52 1.16
CA CYS A 312 2.91 -12.52 1.76
C CYS A 312 1.47 -13.00 1.95
N GLY A 313 1.09 -14.20 1.51
CA GLY A 313 -0.30 -14.69 1.55
C GLY A 313 -1.29 -13.87 0.72
N GLY A 314 -0.80 -12.89 -0.05
CA GLY A 314 -1.60 -12.09 -0.97
C GLY A 314 -2.19 -12.95 -2.08
N ARG A 315 -3.36 -12.57 -2.57
CA ARG A 315 -4.14 -13.33 -3.55
C ARG A 315 -4.17 -12.58 -4.87
N SER A 316 -4.18 -13.29 -5.99
CA SER A 316 -4.28 -12.66 -7.30
C SER A 316 -5.02 -13.55 -8.30
N ASP A 317 -5.77 -12.91 -9.19
CA ASP A 317 -6.40 -13.54 -10.36
C ASP A 317 -5.44 -13.56 -11.57
N VAL A 318 -4.16 -13.21 -11.38
CA VAL A 318 -3.13 -13.40 -12.40
C VAL A 318 -2.98 -14.91 -12.67
N PRO A 319 -3.21 -15.38 -13.91
CA PRO A 319 -3.20 -16.80 -14.21
C PRO A 319 -1.78 -17.37 -14.06
N ALA A 320 -1.63 -18.35 -13.19
CA ALA A 320 -0.49 -19.26 -13.22
C ALA A 320 -0.69 -20.16 -14.47
N GLU A 321 0.28 -20.16 -15.39
CA GLU A 321 0.35 -21.15 -16.48
C GLU A 321 -0.74 -21.11 -17.59
N ARG A 322 -1.06 -19.94 -18.15
CA ARG A 322 -1.65 -19.97 -19.52
C ARG A 322 -0.58 -20.44 -20.51
N LYS A 323 -0.77 -21.64 -21.08
CA LYS A 323 -0.11 -22.04 -22.34
C LYS A 323 -0.40 -20.95 -23.36
N MET A 324 0.62 -20.15 -23.68
CA MET A 324 0.49 -19.10 -24.67
C MET A 324 0.17 -19.76 -26.02
N GLY A 325 -1.08 -19.62 -26.45
CA GLY A 325 -1.36 -19.65 -27.88
C GLY A 325 -0.48 -18.58 -28.53
N MET A 326 -0.04 -18.87 -29.75
CA MET A 326 0.74 -17.97 -30.58
C MET A 326 -0.14 -16.77 -30.95
N GLU A 327 -0.28 -15.80 -30.03
CA GLU A 327 -1.28 -14.74 -30.10
C GLU A 327 -0.64 -13.37 -30.34
N SER A 328 -1.34 -12.62 -31.18
CA SER A 328 -1.31 -11.17 -31.45
C SER A 328 -0.63 -10.29 -30.41
N ALA A 329 -0.07 -9.16 -30.88
CA ALA A 329 0.56 -8.12 -30.07
C ALA A 329 -0.19 -7.89 -28.73
N LEU A 330 0.41 -8.31 -27.62
CA LEU A 330 -0.12 -8.11 -26.29
C LEU A 330 -0.22 -6.61 -26.00
N GLY A 331 -1.37 -6.16 -25.50
CA GLY A 331 -1.51 -4.79 -24.98
C GLY A 331 -0.54 -4.53 -23.81
N ARG A 332 -0.30 -3.25 -23.51
CA ARG A 332 0.72 -2.84 -22.53
C ARG A 332 0.41 -3.37 -21.13
N TRP A 333 -0.87 -3.36 -20.76
CA TRP A 333 -1.31 -3.97 -19.50
C TRP A 333 -0.96 -5.45 -19.41
N GLN A 334 -1.20 -6.23 -20.47
CA GLN A 334 -0.90 -7.66 -20.49
C GLN A 334 0.61 -7.92 -20.40
N ILE A 335 1.45 -7.04 -20.98
CA ILE A 335 2.90 -7.10 -20.82
C ILE A 335 3.29 -6.91 -19.36
N TRP A 336 2.73 -5.89 -18.69
CA TRP A 336 2.96 -5.66 -17.27
C TRP A 336 2.47 -6.84 -16.42
N GLU A 337 1.25 -7.32 -16.66
CA GLU A 337 0.64 -8.44 -15.94
C GLU A 337 1.47 -9.73 -16.10
N LYS A 338 2.03 -9.98 -17.29
CA LYS A 338 2.90 -11.13 -17.57
C LYS A 338 4.12 -11.15 -16.66
N SER A 339 4.67 -10.00 -16.29
CA SER A 339 5.83 -9.91 -15.39
C SER A 339 5.53 -10.43 -13.97
N TRP A 340 4.24 -10.57 -13.62
CA TRP A 340 3.77 -11.06 -12.33
C TRP A 340 3.20 -12.48 -12.39
N GLN A 341 3.25 -13.17 -13.52
CA GLN A 341 2.76 -14.56 -13.62
C GLN A 341 3.58 -15.55 -12.79
N LEU A 342 4.85 -15.26 -12.55
CA LEU A 342 5.77 -16.13 -11.81
C LEU A 342 5.99 -15.70 -10.36
N ARG A 343 5.62 -14.46 -10.02
CA ARG A 343 5.89 -13.87 -8.70
C ARG A 343 4.88 -12.81 -8.32
N CYS A 344 4.66 -12.68 -7.02
CA CYS A 344 3.89 -11.63 -6.38
C CYS A 344 4.69 -10.32 -6.29
N VAL A 345 4.00 -9.21 -5.97
CA VAL A 345 4.62 -7.90 -5.72
C VAL A 345 5.69 -7.92 -4.63
N CYS A 346 5.64 -8.89 -3.72
CA CYS A 346 6.66 -9.13 -2.70
C CYS A 346 7.77 -10.12 -3.14
N GLY A 347 7.87 -10.44 -4.44
CA GLY A 347 8.84 -11.41 -4.99
C GLY A 347 8.54 -12.88 -4.70
N GLY A 348 7.52 -13.19 -3.89
CA GLY A 348 7.16 -14.58 -3.56
C GLY A 348 6.47 -15.31 -4.71
N SER A 349 6.73 -16.60 -4.86
CA SER A 349 6.07 -17.45 -5.85
C SER A 349 4.59 -17.68 -5.56
N TRP A 350 3.83 -17.99 -6.61
CA TRP A 350 2.43 -18.38 -6.50
C TRP A 350 2.28 -19.86 -6.19
N VAL A 351 1.26 -20.19 -5.40
CA VAL A 351 0.74 -21.54 -5.24
C VAL A 351 -0.74 -21.50 -5.58
N GLU A 352 -1.16 -22.42 -6.45
CA GLU A 352 -2.58 -22.64 -6.72
C GLU A 352 -3.23 -23.19 -5.44
N SER A 353 -4.27 -22.53 -4.96
CA SER A 353 -5.07 -23.10 -3.89
C SER A 353 -5.87 -24.26 -4.47
N LYS A 354 -5.41 -25.48 -4.21
CA LYS A 354 -6.18 -26.68 -4.54
C LYS A 354 -7.44 -26.67 -3.68
N THR A 355 -8.60 -26.78 -4.32
CA THR A 355 -9.86 -27.03 -3.64
C THR A 355 -9.69 -28.30 -2.79
N PRO A 356 -9.93 -28.28 -1.47
CA PRO A 356 -9.98 -29.52 -0.71
C PRO A 356 -11.06 -30.42 -1.32
N PRO A 357 -10.82 -31.74 -1.46
CA PRO A 357 -11.83 -32.64 -2.02
C PRO A 357 -13.09 -32.54 -1.16
N SER A 358 -14.22 -32.24 -1.78
CA SER A 358 -15.52 -32.31 -1.12
C SER A 358 -15.74 -33.77 -0.71
N PHE A 359 -15.59 -34.08 0.58
CA PHE A 359 -16.09 -35.35 1.10
C PHE A 359 -17.61 -35.31 0.94
N ALA A 360 -18.10 -36.05 -0.06
CA ALA A 360 -19.51 -36.35 -0.17
C ALA A 360 -19.88 -37.21 1.05
N SER A 361 -20.68 -36.63 1.95
CA SER A 361 -21.37 -37.37 2.99
C SER A 361 -22.28 -38.39 2.30
N VAL A 362 -21.98 -39.67 2.48
CA VAL A 362 -22.86 -40.80 2.10
C VAL A 362 -23.92 -41.00 3.17
#